data_AF-A0A923TFH1-F1
#
_entry.id   AF-A0A923TFH1-F1
#
_cell.length_a   1.000
_cell.length_b   1.000
_cell.length_c   1.000
_cell.angle_alpha   90.00
_cell.angle_beta   90.00
_cell.angle_gamma   90.00
#
_symmetry.space_group_name_H-M   'P 1'
#
loop_
_entity.id
_entity.type
_entity.pdbx_description
1 polymer ?
#
loop_
_entity_poly.entity_id
_entity_poly.type
_entity_poly.pdbx_seq_one_letter_code
_entity_poly.pdbx_strand_id
1 'polypeptide(L)'
;MNKNAFKIIVGSLLFAVVIHYIKPTSRHAIPTASEEQETIPVRAEVPEAYSIHTSPEIAPPPATINVEATPTTTATSIPEVIRKVQESLPRNGQLTFKNNKEIHHVHPAVLNAGMQLGHLKEIWMQKPEARKAALDFYEQCTFDHGVIDSVRALCYISAIEVSVYLKKTERVMAWNLDRTVQSLASR
;
A
#
# COMPACT_ATOMS: atom_id res chain seq x y z
N MET A 1 -11.93 40.96 -36.84
CA MET A 1 -12.51 39.63 -37.17
C MET A 1 -11.51 38.56 -36.76
N ASN A 2 -11.85 37.76 -35.75
CA ASN A 2 -10.90 36.95 -34.98
C ASN A 2 -10.85 35.50 -35.51
N LYS A 3 -9.71 35.06 -36.06
CA LYS A 3 -9.54 33.76 -36.77
C LYS A 3 -9.40 32.54 -35.84
N ASN A 4 -9.55 32.71 -34.53
CA ASN A 4 -9.22 31.66 -33.54
C ASN A 4 -10.44 30.85 -33.03
N ALA A 5 -11.66 31.15 -33.49
CA ALA A 5 -12.86 30.46 -33.00
C ALA A 5 -13.19 29.13 -33.70
N PHE A 6 -12.52 28.80 -34.82
CA PHE A 6 -12.95 27.68 -35.68
C PHE A 6 -12.30 26.32 -35.36
N LYS A 7 -11.32 26.26 -34.45
CA LYS A 7 -10.60 25.00 -34.14
C LYS A 7 -11.23 24.16 -33.03
N ILE A 8 -12.27 24.64 -32.34
CA ILE A 8 -12.85 23.93 -31.19
C ILE A 8 -13.96 22.93 -31.61
N ILE A 9 -14.57 23.10 -32.79
CA ILE A 9 -15.76 22.31 -33.16
C ILE A 9 -15.42 20.97 -33.84
N VAL A 10 -14.22 20.82 -34.41
CA VAL A 10 -13.86 19.61 -35.18
C VAL A 10 -13.26 18.49 -34.31
N GLY A 11 -12.88 18.78 -33.05
CA GLY A 11 -12.31 17.78 -32.13
C GLY A 11 -13.32 16.87 -31.42
N SER A 12 -14.60 17.27 -31.35
CA SER A 12 -15.61 16.58 -30.54
C SER A 12 -16.42 15.50 -31.27
N LEU A 13 -16.16 15.23 -32.55
CA LEU A 13 -16.91 14.26 -33.35
C LEU A 13 -16.23 12.88 -33.51
N LEU A 14 -15.02 12.70 -32.98
CA LEU A 14 -14.30 11.41 -33.05
C LEU A 14 -14.47 10.51 -31.82
N PHE A 15 -15.22 10.93 -30.80
CA PHE A 15 -15.45 10.14 -29.58
C PHE A 15 -16.75 9.30 -29.58
N ALA A 16 -17.51 9.30 -30.68
CA ALA A 16 -18.82 8.65 -30.73
C ALA A 16 -18.86 7.26 -31.42
N VAL A 17 -17.73 6.71 -31.88
CA VAL A 17 -17.73 5.49 -32.74
C VAL A 17 -16.82 4.37 -32.22
N VAL A 18 -16.75 4.14 -30.90
CA VAL A 18 -16.13 2.92 -30.34
C VAL A 18 -16.94 2.38 -29.16
N ILE A 19 -18.26 2.21 -29.31
CA ILE A 19 -19.07 1.46 -28.33
C ILE A 19 -20.01 0.48 -29.03
N HIS A 20 -19.61 -0.19 -30.12
CA HIS A 20 -20.35 -1.33 -30.65
C HIS A 20 -19.36 -2.45 -30.96
N TYR A 21 -19.64 -3.66 -30.46
CA TYR A 21 -18.84 -4.90 -30.50
C TYR A 21 -18.00 -5.24 -29.26
N ILE A 22 -18.67 -5.39 -28.12
CA ILE A 22 -18.29 -6.46 -27.18
C ILE A 22 -19.47 -7.43 -27.17
N LYS A 23 -19.34 -8.56 -27.89
CA LYS A 23 -20.29 -9.67 -27.79
C LYS A 23 -20.27 -10.18 -26.33
N PRO A 24 -21.42 -10.40 -25.69
CA PRO A 24 -21.45 -11.05 -24.39
C PRO A 24 -20.94 -12.49 -24.58
N THR A 25 -19.75 -12.78 -24.07
CA THR A 25 -19.24 -14.15 -23.97
C THR A 25 -20.19 -14.92 -23.06
N SER A 26 -20.81 -15.93 -23.65
CA SER A 26 -21.72 -16.87 -23.02
C SER A 26 -21.25 -17.26 -21.62
N ARG A 27 -22.13 -17.10 -20.63
CA ARG A 27 -21.96 -17.63 -19.29
C ARG A 27 -21.90 -19.16 -19.41
N HIS A 28 -20.69 -19.72 -19.36
CA HIS A 28 -20.55 -21.13 -19.04
C HIS A 28 -21.06 -21.31 -17.61
N ALA A 29 -22.14 -22.09 -17.49
CA ALA A 29 -22.65 -22.57 -16.23
C ALA A 29 -21.50 -23.25 -15.48
N ILE A 30 -21.18 -22.74 -14.30
CA ILE A 30 -20.30 -23.41 -13.35
C ILE A 30 -21.05 -24.68 -12.93
N PRO A 31 -20.50 -25.88 -13.15
CA PRO A 31 -21.07 -27.09 -12.57
C PRO A 31 -20.97 -26.97 -11.05
N THR A 32 -22.13 -26.91 -10.39
CA THR A 32 -22.26 -27.05 -8.95
C THR A 32 -21.79 -28.45 -8.57
N ALA A 33 -20.52 -28.59 -8.21
CA ALA A 33 -20.03 -29.77 -7.54
C ALA A 33 -20.65 -29.79 -6.14
N SER A 34 -21.55 -30.74 -5.93
CA SER A 34 -22.09 -31.08 -4.62
C SER A 34 -20.95 -31.65 -3.79
N GLU A 35 -20.38 -30.84 -2.90
CA GLU A 35 -19.38 -31.27 -1.94
C GLU A 35 -20.11 -32.00 -0.81
N GLU A 36 -19.96 -33.32 -0.78
CA GLU A 36 -20.44 -34.19 0.27
C GLU A 36 -19.65 -33.85 1.54
N GLN A 37 -20.33 -33.20 2.48
CA GLN A 37 -19.74 -32.67 3.70
C GLN A 37 -19.50 -33.84 4.67
N GLU A 38 -18.32 -34.46 4.59
CA GLU A 38 -17.84 -35.44 5.56
C GLU A 38 -17.58 -34.71 6.89
N THR A 39 -18.55 -34.79 7.79
CA THR A 39 -18.44 -34.32 9.18
C THR A 39 -17.40 -35.15 9.93
N ILE A 40 -16.16 -34.65 9.98
CA ILE A 40 -15.14 -35.14 10.91
C ILE A 40 -15.54 -34.70 12.33
N PRO A 41 -15.70 -35.62 13.30
CA PRO A 41 -15.97 -35.26 14.68
C PRO A 41 -14.74 -34.56 15.28
N VAL A 42 -14.85 -33.24 15.49
CA VAL A 42 -13.86 -32.45 16.21
C VAL A 42 -13.93 -32.85 17.69
N ARG A 43 -13.04 -33.74 18.10
CA ARG A 43 -12.76 -34.03 19.51
C ARG A 43 -12.10 -32.79 20.11
N ALA A 44 -12.85 -32.05 20.91
CA ALA A 44 -12.32 -30.96 21.73
C ALA A 44 -11.43 -31.55 22.83
N GLU A 45 -10.13 -31.65 22.56
CA GLU A 45 -9.14 -31.82 23.62
C GLU A 45 -8.99 -30.48 24.34
N VAL A 46 -9.45 -30.45 25.58
CA VAL A 46 -9.25 -29.35 26.52
C VAL A 46 -7.73 -29.27 26.78
N PRO A 47 -7.04 -28.19 26.42
CA PRO A 47 -5.64 -28.05 26.79
C PRO A 47 -5.54 -27.92 28.31
N GLU A 48 -4.80 -28.85 28.92
CA GLU A 48 -4.43 -28.79 30.33
C GLU A 48 -3.78 -27.44 30.64
N ALA A 49 -4.21 -26.86 31.75
CA ALA A 49 -3.72 -25.59 32.26
C ALA A 49 -2.19 -25.65 32.44
N TYR A 50 -1.46 -24.96 31.57
CA TYR A 50 -0.04 -24.73 31.73
C TYR A 50 0.19 -23.83 32.95
N SER A 51 0.81 -24.40 33.98
CA SER A 51 1.28 -23.67 35.15
C SER A 51 2.42 -22.75 34.73
N ILE A 52 2.14 -21.45 34.65
CA ILE A 52 3.14 -20.41 34.39
C ILE A 52 4.00 -20.31 35.65
N HIS A 53 5.19 -20.93 35.63
CA HIS A 53 6.22 -20.68 36.62
C HIS A 53 6.74 -19.25 36.41
N THR A 54 6.19 -18.31 37.16
CA THR A 54 6.68 -16.93 37.25
C THR A 54 8.05 -16.96 37.95
N SER A 55 9.12 -16.92 37.15
CA SER A 55 10.48 -16.66 37.65
C SER A 55 10.51 -15.25 38.25
N PRO A 56 11.13 -15.03 39.42
CA PRO A 56 11.20 -13.70 40.02
C PRO A 56 11.98 -12.76 39.09
N GLU A 57 11.27 -11.71 38.65
CA GLU A 57 11.77 -10.62 37.85
C GLU A 57 12.80 -9.82 38.68
N ILE A 58 14.08 -10.09 38.42
CA ILE A 58 15.17 -9.23 38.89
C ILE A 58 15.10 -7.97 38.03
N ALA A 59 14.47 -6.93 38.57
CA ALA A 59 14.42 -5.62 37.94
C ALA A 59 15.85 -5.15 37.62
N PRO A 60 16.19 -4.90 36.34
CA PRO A 60 17.49 -4.32 36.02
C PRO A 60 17.58 -2.90 36.61
N PRO A 61 18.76 -2.47 37.08
CA PRO A 61 18.95 -1.11 37.58
C PRO A 61 18.59 -0.08 36.50
N PRO A 62 18.10 1.12 36.87
CA PRO A 62 17.75 2.15 35.92
C PRO A 62 19.01 2.55 35.13
N ALA A 63 19.06 2.14 33.87
CA ALA A 63 20.09 2.61 32.95
C ALA A 63 19.85 4.11 32.74
N THR A 64 20.84 4.92 33.13
CA THR A 64 20.91 6.33 32.78
C THR A 64 21.11 6.43 31.27
N ILE A 65 20.01 6.45 30.52
CA ILE A 65 20.06 6.69 29.09
C ILE A 65 20.37 8.19 28.92
N ASN A 66 21.64 8.51 28.70
CA ASN A 66 22.01 9.78 28.09
C ASN A 66 21.39 9.77 26.68
N VAL A 67 20.17 10.32 26.58
CA VAL A 67 19.53 10.64 25.31
C VAL A 67 20.30 11.80 24.73
N GLU A 68 21.42 11.48 24.08
CA GLU A 68 22.12 12.41 23.21
C GLU A 68 21.14 12.80 22.11
N ALA A 69 20.76 14.09 22.11
CA ALA A 69 19.73 14.63 21.26
C ALA A 69 20.03 14.28 19.80
N THR A 70 19.19 13.40 19.26
CA THR A 70 19.24 12.94 17.87
C THR A 70 19.34 14.14 16.94
N PRO A 71 20.28 14.15 15.98
CA PRO A 71 20.51 15.30 15.11
C PRO A 71 19.22 15.70 14.39
N THR A 72 18.97 17.01 14.39
CA THR A 72 17.91 17.69 13.64
C THR A 72 17.86 17.13 12.22
N THR A 73 16.80 16.39 11.93
CA THR A 73 16.53 15.81 10.62
C THR A 73 16.47 16.93 9.60
N THR A 74 17.51 17.04 8.77
CA THR A 74 17.48 17.82 7.55
C THR A 74 16.21 17.44 6.82
N ALA A 75 15.38 18.42 6.45
CA ALA A 75 14.06 18.17 5.86
C ALA A 75 14.22 17.40 4.54
N THR A 76 14.22 16.07 4.60
CA THR A 76 14.35 15.21 3.43
C THR A 76 13.14 15.44 2.52
N SER A 77 13.40 15.83 1.28
CA SER A 77 12.33 16.06 0.31
C SER A 77 11.65 14.74 -0.05
N ILE A 78 10.34 14.76 -0.33
CA ILE A 78 9.59 13.55 -0.74
C ILE A 78 10.22 12.83 -1.93
N PRO A 79 10.67 13.52 -3.01
CA PRO A 79 11.35 12.87 -4.13
C PRO A 79 12.62 12.13 -3.72
N GLU A 80 13.39 12.68 -2.77
CA GLU A 80 14.61 12.04 -2.28
C GLU A 80 14.31 10.78 -1.47
N VAL A 81 13.26 10.80 -0.64
CA VAL A 81 12.77 9.62 0.07
C VAL A 81 12.37 8.54 -0.92
N ILE A 82 11.54 8.88 -1.91
CA ILE A 82 11.08 7.92 -2.93
C ILE A 82 12.27 7.31 -3.68
N ARG A 83 13.25 8.14 -4.08
CA ARG A 83 14.48 7.66 -4.74
C ARG A 83 15.23 6.67 -3.86
N LYS A 84 15.43 6.99 -2.57
CA LYS A 84 16.11 6.09 -1.60
C LYS A 84 15.38 4.77 -1.44
N VAL A 85 14.05 4.80 -1.35
CA VAL A 85 13.23 3.58 -1.26
C VAL A 85 13.39 2.76 -2.54
N GLN A 86 13.29 3.39 -3.72
CA GLN A 86 13.43 2.71 -5.01
C GLN A 86 14.80 2.04 -5.19
N GLU A 87 15.87 2.68 -4.76
CA GLU A 87 17.23 2.13 -4.78
C GLU A 87 17.43 0.96 -3.82
N SER A 88 16.63 0.90 -2.75
CA SER A 88 16.71 -0.17 -1.76
C SER A 88 15.93 -1.44 -2.14
N LEU A 89 15.11 -1.40 -3.20
CA LEU A 89 14.25 -2.52 -3.57
C LEU A 89 15.09 -3.67 -4.17
N PRO A 90 15.09 -4.86 -3.56
CA PRO A 90 15.77 -6.02 -4.11
C PRO A 90 15.14 -6.42 -5.44
N ARG A 91 16.00 -6.67 -6.44
CA ARG A 91 15.58 -7.12 -7.77
C ARG A 91 15.65 -8.65 -7.89
N ASN A 92 14.83 -9.20 -8.77
CA ASN A 92 14.88 -10.60 -9.16
C ASN A 92 16.30 -10.97 -9.63
N GLY A 93 16.83 -12.09 -9.13
CA GLY A 93 18.20 -12.54 -9.41
C GLY A 93 19.31 -11.93 -8.56
N GLN A 94 19.03 -10.92 -7.72
CA GLN A 94 20.02 -10.37 -6.77
C GLN A 94 20.07 -11.11 -5.43
N LEU A 95 19.04 -11.89 -5.13
CA LEU A 95 18.97 -12.65 -3.88
C LEU A 95 19.71 -13.97 -4.05
N THR A 96 20.94 -14.04 -3.55
CA THR A 96 21.72 -15.28 -3.48
C THR A 96 21.76 -15.77 -2.04
N PHE A 97 21.11 -16.91 -1.77
CA PHE A 97 21.24 -17.59 -0.49
C PHE A 97 22.59 -18.29 -0.44
N LYS A 98 23.41 -17.99 0.57
CA LYS A 98 24.76 -18.57 0.70
C LYS A 98 24.72 -19.99 1.25
N ASN A 99 23.65 -20.36 1.95
CA ASN A 99 23.47 -21.68 2.54
C ASN A 99 21.99 -22.06 2.66
N ASN A 100 21.69 -23.35 2.82
CA ASN A 100 20.31 -23.85 2.95
C ASN A 100 19.61 -23.38 4.24
N LYS A 101 20.36 -22.96 5.28
CA LYS A 101 19.77 -22.46 6.53
C LYS A 101 19.10 -21.09 6.33
N GLU A 102 19.61 -20.27 5.42
CA GLU A 102 19.05 -18.95 5.10
C GLU A 102 17.70 -19.01 4.38
N ILE A 103 17.31 -20.16 3.81
CA ILE A 103 16.06 -20.31 3.06
C ILE A 103 14.83 -20.17 3.97
N HIS A 104 14.97 -20.50 5.26
CA HIS A 104 13.87 -20.38 6.24
C HIS A 104 13.75 -18.98 6.86
N HIS A 105 14.68 -18.07 6.58
CA HIS A 105 14.66 -16.72 7.09
C HIS A 105 14.35 -15.71 5.98
N VAL A 106 13.70 -14.61 6.35
CA VAL A 106 13.52 -13.49 5.41
C VAL A 106 14.88 -12.91 5.07
N HIS A 107 15.21 -12.87 3.78
CA HIS A 107 16.50 -12.34 3.33
C HIS A 107 16.66 -10.87 3.78
N PRO A 108 17.83 -10.45 4.30
CA PRO A 108 18.04 -9.10 4.84
C PRO A 108 17.66 -7.96 3.87
N ALA A 109 17.89 -8.15 2.58
CA ALA A 109 17.48 -7.18 1.54
C ALA A 109 15.95 -7.01 1.46
N VAL A 110 15.17 -8.07 1.63
CA VAL A 110 13.69 -8.00 1.69
C VAL A 110 13.27 -7.25 2.95
N LEU A 111 13.90 -7.56 4.08
CA LEU A 111 13.62 -6.90 5.36
C LEU A 111 13.92 -5.39 5.27
N ASN A 112 15.06 -5.02 4.69
CA ASN A 112 15.43 -3.63 4.46
C ASN A 112 14.42 -2.91 3.56
N ALA A 113 14.02 -3.52 2.44
CA ALA A 113 12.97 -2.95 1.60
C ALA A 113 11.66 -2.74 2.35
N GLY A 114 11.25 -3.72 3.18
CA GLY A 114 10.08 -3.58 4.05
C GLY A 114 10.18 -2.38 5.00
N MET A 115 11.34 -2.16 5.64
CA MET A 115 11.58 -1.00 6.50
C MET A 115 11.52 0.32 5.72
N GLN A 116 12.11 0.40 4.53
CA GLN A 116 12.08 1.61 3.70
C GLN A 116 10.67 1.93 3.20
N LEU A 117 9.90 0.91 2.80
CA LEU A 117 8.49 1.07 2.44
C LEU A 117 7.64 1.55 3.64
N GLY A 118 7.92 1.03 4.84
CA GLY A 118 7.31 1.47 6.10
C GLY A 118 7.63 2.94 6.41
N HIS A 119 8.87 3.38 6.19
CA HIS A 119 9.26 4.77 6.38
C HIS A 119 8.54 5.72 5.41
N LEU A 120 8.43 5.35 4.12
CA LEU A 120 7.61 6.10 3.17
C LEU A 120 6.14 6.17 3.63
N LYS A 121 5.65 5.08 4.26
CA LYS A 121 4.31 5.02 4.83
C LYS A 121 4.07 6.03 5.94
N GLU A 122 4.96 6.06 6.92
CA GLU A 122 4.92 7.05 7.99
C GLU A 122 4.90 8.48 7.45
N ILE A 123 5.71 8.75 6.42
CA ILE A 123 5.79 10.07 5.79
C ILE A 123 4.47 10.47 5.14
N TRP A 124 3.85 9.64 4.29
CA TRP A 124 2.59 10.03 3.63
C TRP A 124 1.39 10.08 4.57
N MET A 125 1.45 9.34 5.68
CA MET A 125 0.46 9.46 6.75
C MET A 125 0.53 10.83 7.42
N GLN A 126 1.74 11.32 7.68
CA GLN A 126 1.98 12.61 8.34
C GLN A 126 1.86 13.82 7.40
N LYS A 127 2.22 13.67 6.12
CA LYS A 127 2.31 14.75 5.14
C LYS A 127 1.30 14.55 4.00
N PRO A 128 0.13 15.23 4.03
CA PRO A 128 -0.89 15.11 3.00
C PRO A 128 -0.39 15.30 1.56
N GLU A 129 0.53 16.23 1.37
CA GLU A 129 1.15 16.56 0.09
C GLU A 129 1.99 15.40 -0.50
N ALA A 130 2.44 14.46 0.33
CA ALA A 130 3.24 13.31 -0.11
C ALA A 130 2.39 12.15 -0.65
N ARG A 131 1.08 12.13 -0.36
CA ARG A 131 0.21 10.96 -0.62
C ARG A 131 0.11 10.60 -2.09
N LYS A 132 0.00 11.60 -2.97
CA LYS A 132 -0.08 11.35 -4.42
C LYS A 132 1.21 10.72 -4.94
N ALA A 133 2.35 11.30 -4.59
CA ALA A 133 3.66 10.77 -4.98
C ALA A 133 3.92 9.37 -4.41
N ALA A 134 3.47 9.10 -3.19
CA ALA A 134 3.55 7.77 -2.59
C ALA A 134 2.66 6.75 -3.32
N LEU A 135 1.42 7.13 -3.69
CA LEU A 135 0.54 6.27 -4.48
C LEU A 135 1.18 5.92 -5.83
N ASP A 136 1.65 6.93 -6.57
CA ASP A 136 2.29 6.75 -7.88
C ASP A 136 3.48 5.77 -7.77
N PHE A 137 4.29 5.92 -6.71
CA PHE A 137 5.40 5.01 -6.42
C PHE A 137 4.93 3.58 -6.12
N TYR A 138 3.94 3.39 -5.24
CA TYR A 138 3.48 2.04 -4.87
C TYR A 138 2.83 1.33 -6.05
N GLU A 139 2.05 2.03 -6.88
CA GLU A 139 1.49 1.47 -8.12
C GLU A 139 2.60 1.03 -9.07
N GLN A 140 3.59 1.89 -9.31
CA GLN A 140 4.75 1.53 -10.14
C GLN A 140 5.49 0.31 -9.58
N CYS A 141 5.74 0.28 -8.26
CA CYS A 141 6.41 -0.84 -7.59
C CYS A 141 5.63 -2.15 -7.73
N THR A 142 4.29 -2.13 -7.64
CA THR A 142 3.45 -3.33 -7.81
C THR A 142 3.60 -3.95 -9.18
N PHE A 143 3.72 -3.13 -10.23
CA PHE A 143 3.83 -3.59 -11.62
C PHE A 143 5.28 -3.78 -12.10
N ASP A 144 6.28 -3.44 -11.29
CA ASP A 144 7.69 -3.64 -11.62
C ASP A 144 8.09 -5.12 -11.46
N HIS A 145 8.02 -5.87 -12.57
CA HIS A 145 8.43 -7.28 -12.63
C HIS A 145 9.91 -7.52 -12.32
N GLY A 146 10.73 -6.47 -12.27
CA GLY A 146 12.11 -6.58 -11.82
C GLY A 146 12.25 -6.67 -10.30
N VAL A 147 11.25 -6.23 -9.54
CA VAL A 147 11.23 -6.32 -8.07
C VAL A 147 10.74 -7.70 -7.63
N ILE A 148 11.26 -8.21 -6.52
CA ILE A 148 10.82 -9.50 -5.98
C ILE A 148 9.34 -9.50 -5.56
N ASP A 149 8.65 -10.62 -5.76
CA ASP A 149 7.19 -10.69 -5.59
C ASP A 149 6.70 -10.38 -4.18
N SER A 150 7.44 -10.75 -3.14
CA SER A 150 7.09 -10.42 -1.75
C SER A 150 7.08 -8.92 -1.49
N VAL A 151 8.02 -8.16 -2.10
CA VAL A 151 8.06 -6.70 -2.00
C VAL A 151 6.98 -6.07 -2.87
N ARG A 152 6.69 -6.61 -4.06
CA ARG A 152 5.57 -6.17 -4.90
C ARG A 152 4.23 -6.31 -4.18
N ALA A 153 4.03 -7.39 -3.42
CA ALA A 153 2.85 -7.60 -2.60
C ALA A 153 2.72 -6.54 -1.50
N LEU A 154 3.82 -6.18 -0.82
CA LEU A 154 3.83 -5.08 0.16
C LEU A 154 3.49 -3.73 -0.48
N CYS A 155 4.03 -3.45 -1.67
CA CYS A 155 3.69 -2.26 -2.45
C CYS A 155 2.19 -2.24 -2.81
N TYR A 156 1.61 -3.37 -3.22
CA TYR A 156 0.19 -3.47 -3.54
C TYR A 156 -0.71 -3.15 -2.33
N ILE A 157 -0.40 -3.73 -1.17
CA ILE A 157 -1.14 -3.45 0.07
C ILE A 157 -1.07 -1.94 0.39
N SER A 158 0.13 -1.36 0.30
CA SER A 158 0.33 0.07 0.58
C SER A 158 -0.37 0.98 -0.42
N ALA A 159 -0.42 0.61 -1.71
CA ALA A 159 -1.17 1.33 -2.74
C ALA A 159 -2.68 1.39 -2.40
N ILE A 160 -3.25 0.25 -1.97
CA ILE A 160 -4.66 0.19 -1.53
C ILE A 160 -4.88 1.15 -0.36
N GLU A 161 -4.05 1.09 0.68
CA GLU A 161 -4.19 1.94 1.86
C GLU A 161 -4.16 3.43 1.52
N VAL A 162 -3.19 3.87 0.72
CA VAL A 162 -3.09 5.28 0.28
C VAL A 162 -4.30 5.67 -0.55
N SER A 163 -4.73 4.81 -1.49
CA SER A 163 -5.89 5.09 -2.35
C SER A 163 -7.19 5.25 -1.56
N VAL A 164 -7.41 4.41 -0.55
CA VAL A 164 -8.58 4.49 0.35
C VAL A 164 -8.52 5.78 1.15
N TYR A 165 -7.34 6.15 1.64
CA TYR A 165 -7.15 7.39 2.39
C TYR A 165 -7.44 8.63 1.53
N LEU A 166 -6.91 8.69 0.31
CA LEU A 166 -7.15 9.79 -0.63
C LEU A 166 -8.64 9.95 -0.95
N LYS A 167 -9.33 8.86 -1.30
CA LYS A 167 -10.79 8.85 -1.54
C LYS A 167 -11.59 9.30 -0.33
N LYS A 168 -11.12 9.00 0.89
CA LYS A 168 -11.76 9.48 2.13
C LYS A 168 -11.58 11.00 2.27
N THR A 169 -10.37 11.51 2.03
CA THR A 169 -10.09 12.95 2.13
C THR A 169 -10.84 13.77 1.08
N GLU A 170 -10.94 13.29 -0.15
CA GLU A 170 -11.68 13.96 -1.22
C GLU A 170 -13.18 14.08 -0.88
N ARG A 171 -13.78 13.02 -0.34
CA ARG A 171 -15.18 13.04 0.11
C ARG A 171 -15.41 14.07 1.22
N VAL A 172 -14.51 14.17 2.19
CA VAL A 172 -14.61 15.15 3.27
C VAL A 172 -14.48 16.58 2.74
N MET A 173 -13.53 16.82 1.83
CA MET A 173 -13.35 18.14 1.21
C MET A 173 -14.56 18.54 0.36
N ALA A 174 -15.11 17.62 -0.42
CA ALA A 174 -16.31 17.85 -1.22
C ALA A 174 -17.52 18.20 -0.35
N TRP A 175 -17.73 17.47 0.76
CA TRP A 175 -18.81 17.75 1.71
C TRP A 175 -18.66 19.13 2.38
N ASN A 176 -17.44 19.50 2.78
CA ASN A 176 -17.18 20.82 3.37
C ASN A 176 -17.47 21.95 2.37
N LEU A 177 -17.06 21.77 1.10
CA LEU A 177 -17.28 22.76 0.05
C LEU A 177 -18.78 22.97 -0.21
N ASP A 178 -19.56 21.90 -0.32
CA ASP A 178 -21.02 21.96 -0.50
C ASP A 178 -21.70 22.72 0.66
N ARG A 179 -21.31 22.40 1.90
CA ARG A 179 -21.83 23.10 3.08
C ARG A 179 -21.48 24.60 3.09
N THR A 180 -20.26 24.96 2.68
CA THR A 180 -19.86 26.37 2.53
C THR A 180 -20.68 27.08 1.47
N VAL A 181 -20.91 26.45 0.32
CA VAL A 181 -21.72 27.02 -0.77
C VAL A 181 -23.17 27.24 -0.31
N GLN A 182 -23.78 26.25 0.35
CA GLN A 182 -25.14 26.38 0.90
C GLN A 182 -25.26 27.51 1.94
N SER A 183 -24.26 27.63 2.83
CA SER A 183 -24.21 28.71 3.81
C SER A 183 -24.08 30.10 3.18
N LEU A 184 -23.42 30.22 2.03
CA LEU A 184 -23.29 31.49 1.31
C LEU A 184 -24.57 31.82 0.52
N ALA A 185 -25.23 30.82 -0.04
CA ALA A 185 -26.49 30.99 -0.78
C ALA A 185 -27.69 31.40 0.11
N SER A 186 -27.58 31.20 1.43
CA SER A 186 -28.62 31.52 2.40
C SER A 186 -28.51 32.95 2.97
N ARG A 187 -27.56 33.75 2.49
CA ARG A 187 -27.36 35.16 2.85
C ARG A 187 -27.82 36.05 1.71
#